data_AF-A0A485A2A5-F1
#
_entry.id   AF-A0A485A2A5-F1
#
_cell.length_a   1.000
_cell.length_b   1.000
_cell.length_c   1.000
_cell.angle_alpha   90.00
_cell.angle_beta   90.00
_cell.angle_gamma   90.00
#
_symmetry.space_group_name_H-M   'P 1'
#
loop_
_entity.id
_entity.type
_entity.pdbx_description
1 polymer ?
#
loop_
_entity_poly.entity_id
_entity_poly.type
_entity_poly.pdbx_seq_one_letter_code
_entity_poly.pdbx_strand_id
1 'polypeptide(L)'
;MVVSGFATLGFGSYGIRAPLALDELDTDIIQDFDTFRLSRDASGYYLLQARVEGNWCDQYGFDLSPQEWIDFVPANYLNSTHPDAVFVQSCWSSSIDPRGALFCSAIC
;
A
#
# COMPACT_ATOMS: atom_id res chain seq x y z
N MET A 1 -10.23 -3.81 21.40
CA MET A 1 -9.96 -2.74 20.42
C MET A 1 -10.54 -3.21 19.10
N VAL A 2 -11.56 -2.53 18.56
CA VAL A 2 -12.10 -2.87 17.24
C VAL A 2 -11.30 -2.04 16.24
N VAL A 3 -10.56 -2.69 15.34
CA VAL A 3 -9.92 -1.99 14.22
C VAL A 3 -11.03 -1.69 13.23
N SER A 4 -11.37 -0.41 13.07
CA SER A 4 -12.46 0.05 12.19
C SER A 4 -11.96 0.66 10.88
N GLY A 5 -10.68 1.05 10.81
CA GLY A 5 -10.11 1.67 9.64
C GLY A 5 -8.66 1.28 9.40
N PHE A 6 -8.24 1.40 8.15
CA PHE A 6 -6.92 1.05 7.62
C PHE A 6 -6.27 2.27 6.95
N ALA A 7 -5.01 2.53 7.25
CA ALA A 7 -4.25 3.62 6.63
C ALA A 7 -2.79 3.21 6.44
N THR A 8 -2.22 3.55 5.29
CA THR A 8 -0.79 3.39 5.01
C THR A 8 -0.19 4.67 4.48
N LEU A 9 0.82 5.18 5.16
CA LEU A 9 1.52 6.41 4.77
C LEU A 9 2.85 6.16 4.04
N GLY A 10 3.28 4.90 3.91
CA GLY A 10 4.61 4.53 3.40
C GLY A 10 4.63 3.75 2.09
N PHE A 11 3.48 3.59 1.41
CA PHE A 11 3.44 2.85 0.14
C PHE A 11 3.86 3.75 -1.03
N GLY A 12 4.93 3.35 -1.72
CA GLY A 12 5.69 4.23 -2.61
C GLY A 12 4.95 4.74 -3.85
N SER A 13 4.05 3.98 -4.47
CA SER A 13 3.44 4.37 -5.76
C SER A 13 2.06 5.02 -5.64
N TYR A 14 1.21 4.52 -4.74
CA TYR A 14 -0.16 5.01 -4.52
C TYR A 14 -0.41 5.15 -3.03
N GLY A 15 -0.18 6.35 -2.50
CA GLY A 15 -0.36 6.64 -1.09
C GLY A 15 -1.84 6.84 -0.75
N ILE A 16 -2.37 6.04 0.18
CA ILE A 16 -3.66 6.28 0.80
C ILE A 16 -3.59 7.61 1.57
N ARG A 17 -4.51 8.54 1.27
CA ARG A 17 -4.54 9.91 1.84
C ARG A 17 -5.53 10.06 2.99
N ALA A 18 -6.51 9.17 3.08
CA ALA A 18 -7.47 9.10 4.17
C ALA A 18 -7.68 7.63 4.59
N PRO A 19 -8.04 7.35 5.85
CA PRO A 19 -8.33 5.98 6.27
C PRO A 19 -9.44 5.33 5.43
N LEU A 20 -9.28 4.06 5.10
CA LEU A 20 -10.31 3.22 4.48
C LEU A 20 -11.06 2.47 5.57
N ALA A 21 -12.39 2.43 5.51
CA ALA A 21 -13.20 1.61 6.40
C ALA A 21 -13.03 0.12 6.05
N LEU A 22 -12.84 -0.75 7.05
CA LEU A 22 -12.59 -2.18 6.83
C LEU A 22 -13.85 -2.99 6.48
N ASP A 23 -15.03 -2.41 6.69
CA ASP A 23 -16.34 -2.97 6.39
C ASP A 23 -16.91 -2.52 5.04
N GLU A 24 -16.35 -1.46 4.43
CA GLU A 24 -16.69 -0.99 3.10
C GLU A 24 -15.93 -1.78 2.01
N LEU A 25 -16.41 -2.99 1.75
CA LEU A 25 -15.83 -3.89 0.74
C LEU A 25 -16.43 -3.67 -0.65
N ASP A 26 -15.62 -3.98 -1.66
CA ASP A 26 -15.95 -4.03 -3.08
C ASP A 26 -16.62 -2.75 -3.63
N THR A 27 -16.31 -1.62 -2.99
CA THR A 27 -16.85 -0.30 -3.29
C THR A 27 -15.73 0.65 -3.71
N ASP A 28 -16.03 1.53 -4.67
CA ASP A 28 -15.11 2.56 -5.14
C ASP A 28 -14.93 3.65 -4.06
N ILE A 29 -13.71 3.81 -3.56
CA ILE A 29 -13.32 4.82 -2.56
C ILE A 29 -12.43 5.85 -3.24
N ILE A 30 -12.97 7.04 -3.48
CA ILE A 30 -12.25 8.13 -4.17
C ILE A 30 -11.46 8.95 -3.15
N GLN A 31 -10.16 9.14 -3.39
CA GLN A 31 -9.28 10.01 -2.62
C GLN A 31 -8.49 10.90 -3.57
N ASP A 32 -8.93 12.14 -3.74
CA ASP A 32 -8.43 13.09 -4.74
C ASP A 32 -8.45 12.50 -6.16
N PHE A 33 -7.27 12.19 -6.72
CA PHE A 33 -7.08 11.69 -8.08
C PHE A 33 -7.08 10.17 -8.18
N ASP A 34 -7.04 9.47 -7.04
CA ASP A 34 -6.93 8.02 -6.98
C ASP A 34 -8.26 7.41 -6.57
N THR A 35 -8.59 6.25 -7.15
CA THR A 35 -9.73 5.44 -6.72
C THR A 35 -9.20 4.12 -6.19
N PHE A 36 -9.59 3.79 -4.97
CA PHE A 36 -9.21 2.56 -4.29
C PHE A 36 -10.43 1.66 -4.12
N ARG A 37 -10.16 0.38 -3.88
CA ARG A 37 -11.16 -0.59 -3.46
C ARG A 37 -10.52 -1.57 -2.51
N LEU A 38 -11.24 -1.90 -1.44
CA LEU A 38 -10.87 -3.00 -0.55
C LEU A 38 -11.72 -4.21 -0.92
N SER A 39 -11.07 -5.34 -1.18
CA SER A 39 -11.75 -6.62 -1.39
C SER A 39 -11.32 -7.62 -0.32
N ARG A 40 -12.08 -8.70 -0.16
CA ARG A 40 -11.76 -9.74 0.81
C ARG A 40 -11.91 -11.12 0.18
N ASP A 41 -10.87 -11.94 0.33
CA ASP A 41 -10.90 -13.30 -0.20
C ASP A 41 -11.66 -14.28 0.72
N ALA A 42 -11.87 -15.50 0.24
CA ALA A 42 -12.54 -16.56 1.00
C ALA A 42 -11.78 -16.98 2.27
N SER A 43 -10.47 -16.72 2.33
CA SER A 43 -9.61 -17.00 3.48
C SER A 43 -9.67 -15.88 4.53
N GLY A 44 -10.35 -14.77 4.21
CA GLY A 44 -10.52 -13.62 5.08
C GLY A 44 -9.42 -12.57 4.98
N TYR A 45 -8.49 -12.70 4.03
CA TYR A 45 -7.47 -11.69 3.74
C TYR A 45 -8.07 -10.51 3.01
N TYR A 46 -7.67 -9.32 3.43
CA TYR A 46 -7.97 -8.08 2.71
C TYR A 46 -7.01 -7.92 1.54
N LEU A 47 -7.51 -7.40 0.43
CA LEU A 47 -6.73 -7.04 -0.74
C LEU A 47 -7.05 -5.59 -1.13
N LEU A 48 -6.06 -4.72 -1.03
CA LEU A 48 -6.16 -3.35 -1.49
C LEU A 48 -5.88 -3.28 -2.98
N GLN A 49 -6.77 -2.63 -3.71
CA GLN A 49 -6.64 -2.38 -5.13
C GLN A 49 -6.69 -0.87 -5.41
N ALA A 50 -5.93 -0.44 -6.41
CA ALA A 50 -5.97 0.91 -6.95
C ALA A 50 -6.44 0.88 -8.40
N ARG A 51 -7.16 1.91 -8.83
CA ARG A 51 -7.59 2.05 -10.22
C ARG A 51 -6.51 2.75 -11.04
N VAL A 52 -5.90 2.02 -11.97
CA VAL A 52 -4.82 2.51 -12.83
C VAL A 52 -5.25 2.33 -14.28
N GLU A 53 -5.26 3.43 -15.06
CA GLU A 53 -5.66 3.42 -16.47
C GLU A 53 -7.02 2.73 -16.73
N GLY A 54 -7.96 2.91 -15.80
CA GLY A 54 -9.31 2.32 -15.87
C GLY A 54 -9.42 0.88 -15.36
N ASN A 55 -8.30 0.21 -15.10
CA ASN A 55 -8.24 -1.18 -14.61
C ASN A 55 -7.97 -1.23 -13.10
N TRP A 56 -8.39 -2.30 -12.45
CA TRP A 56 -8.04 -2.57 -11.05
C TRP A 56 -6.69 -3.28 -10.99
N CYS A 57 -5.77 -2.70 -10.24
CA CYS A 57 -4.45 -3.26 -9.96
C CYS A 57 -4.34 -3.62 -8.48
N ASP A 58 -3.85 -4.82 -8.22
CA ASP A 58 -3.60 -5.32 -6.87
C ASP A 58 -2.34 -4.68 -6.29
N GLN A 59 -2.47 -4.07 -5.11
CA GLN A 59 -1.37 -3.37 -4.46
C GLN A 59 -0.69 -4.28 -3.44
N TYR A 60 -1.45 -4.73 -2.43
CA TYR A 60 -0.99 -5.68 -1.43
C TYR A 60 -2.18 -6.27 -0.66
N GLY A 61 -1.96 -7.45 -0.08
CA GLY A 61 -2.91 -8.10 0.82
C GLY A 61 -2.44 -8.06 2.27
N PHE A 62 -3.40 -8.07 3.21
CA PHE A 62 -3.12 -8.06 4.64
C PHE A 62 -4.22 -8.75 5.46
N ASP A 63 -3.90 -9.14 6.69
CA ASP A 63 -4.86 -9.57 7.70
C ASP A 63 -4.85 -8.60 8.89
N LEU A 64 -5.64 -8.90 9.92
CA LEU A 64 -5.71 -8.07 11.13
C LEU A 64 -4.84 -8.62 12.27
N SER A 65 -3.88 -9.50 11.95
CA SER A 65 -2.97 -10.06 12.94
C SER A 65 -2.05 -8.95 13.46
N PRO A 66 -1.95 -8.75 14.79
CA PRO A 66 -1.03 -7.77 15.34
C PRO A 66 0.41 -8.15 14.97
N GLN A 67 1.17 -7.16 14.51
CA GLN A 67 2.59 -7.31 14.18
C GLN A 67 3.43 -6.70 15.30
N GLU A 68 4.42 -7.44 15.78
CA GLU A 68 5.32 -6.96 16.82
C GLU A 68 6.59 -6.36 16.20
N TRP A 69 7.31 -5.54 16.96
CA TRP A 69 8.57 -4.94 16.51
C TRP A 69 9.56 -5.95 15.94
N ILE A 70 9.60 -7.16 16.52
CA ILE A 70 10.49 -8.23 16.10
C ILE A 70 10.18 -8.76 14.70
N ASP A 71 8.94 -8.60 14.22
CA ASP A 71 8.54 -9.04 12.88
C ASP A 71 9.01 -8.04 11.80
N PHE A 72 9.11 -6.75 12.15
CA PHE A 72 9.53 -5.69 11.23
C PHE A 72 11.04 -5.66 10.97
N VAL A 73 11.87 -5.90 11.99
CA VAL A 73 13.34 -5.82 11.90
C VAL A 73 13.91 -6.72 10.79
N PRO A 74 13.60 -8.03 10.71
CA PRO A 74 14.15 -8.91 9.68
C PRO A 74 13.64 -8.54 8.28
N ALA A 75 12.36 -8.18 8.14
CA ALA A 75 11.78 -7.75 6.87
C ALA A 75 12.43 -6.46 6.35
N ASN A 76 12.65 -5.48 7.23
CA ASN A 76 13.33 -4.24 6.89
C ASN A 76 14.79 -4.47 6.51
N TYR A 77 15.51 -5.32 7.25
CA TYR A 77 16.89 -5.67 6.94
C TYR A 77 17.00 -6.30 5.56
N LEU A 78 16.14 -7.27 5.23
CA LEU A 78 16.10 -7.89 3.90
C LEU A 78 15.84 -6.84 2.81
N ASN A 79 14.78 -6.04 2.96
CA ASN A 79 14.42 -5.03 1.96
C ASN A 79 15.49 -3.96 1.76
N SER A 80 16.33 -3.71 2.76
CA SER A 80 17.36 -2.65 2.73
C SER A 80 18.76 -3.15 2.38
N THR A 81 19.01 -4.47 2.36
CA THR A 81 20.38 -5.01 2.22
C THR A 81 20.51 -6.16 1.24
N HIS A 82 19.42 -6.89 0.94
CA HIS A 82 19.50 -8.04 0.06
C HIS A 82 19.75 -7.59 -1.39
N PRO A 83 20.72 -8.17 -2.13
CA PRO A 83 21.07 -7.73 -3.47
C PRO A 83 19.90 -7.85 -4.47
N ASP A 84 18.97 -8.77 -4.22
CA ASP A 84 17.77 -8.95 -5.04
C ASP A 84 16.59 -8.05 -4.62
N ALA A 85 16.72 -7.26 -3.56
CA ALA A 85 15.67 -6.35 -3.13
C ALA A 85 15.60 -5.14 -4.07
N VAL A 86 14.38 -4.78 -4.49
CA VAL A 86 14.11 -3.66 -5.40
C VAL A 86 14.67 -2.33 -4.89
N PHE A 87 14.66 -2.12 -3.57
CA PHE A 87 15.20 -0.90 -2.94
C PHE A 87 16.73 -0.86 -2.87
N VAL A 88 17.41 -2.00 -3.07
CA VAL A 88 18.88 -2.07 -3.19
C VAL A 88 19.30 -1.83 -4.65
N GLN A 89 18.51 -2.34 -5.59
CA GLN A 89 18.80 -2.23 -7.03
C GLN A 89 18.41 -0.87 -7.63
N SER A 90 17.50 -0.13 -6.99
CA SER A 90 16.95 1.11 -7.55
C SER A 90 16.58 2.10 -6.46
N CYS A 91 16.78 3.38 -6.79
CA CYS A 91 16.41 4.51 -5.97
C CYS A 91 14.98 4.93 -6.32
N TRP A 92 14.11 4.91 -5.34
CA TRP A 92 12.70 5.25 -5.49
C TRP A 92 12.40 6.45 -4.60
N SER A 93 11.69 7.43 -5.17
CA SER A 93 11.08 8.48 -4.38
C SER A 93 9.66 8.74 -4.89
N SER A 94 8.79 9.06 -3.95
CA SER A 94 7.47 9.56 -4.27
C SER A 94 7.09 10.70 -3.35
N SER A 95 6.29 11.60 -3.90
CA SER A 95 5.72 12.71 -3.16
C SER A 95 4.33 13.00 -3.71
N ILE A 96 3.45 13.47 -2.83
CA ILE A 96 2.10 13.87 -3.19
C ILE A 96 2.01 15.38 -3.02
N ASP A 97 1.58 16.08 -4.07
CA ASP A 97 1.23 17.50 -4.03
C ASP A 97 -0.24 17.70 -4.44
N PRO A 98 -0.86 18.87 -4.18
CA PRO A 98 -2.25 19.13 -4.53
C PRO A 98 -2.61 18.92 -6.02
N ARG A 99 -1.61 18.85 -6.91
CA ARG A 99 -1.78 18.63 -8.35
C ARG A 99 -1.63 17.16 -8.77
N GLY A 100 -1.22 16.27 -7.86
CA GLY A 100 -1.07 14.84 -8.14
C GLY A 100 0.09 14.18 -7.40
N ALA A 101 0.30 12.90 -7.72
CA ALA A 101 1.44 12.13 -7.24
C ALA A 101 2.64 12.27 -8.20
N LEU A 102 3.81 12.54 -7.66
CA LEU A 102 5.10 12.48 -8.35
C LEU A 102 5.81 11.20 -7.94
N PHE A 103 6.23 10.44 -8.93
CA PHE A 103 6.96 9.19 -8.74
C PHE A 103 8.24 9.23 -9.57
N CYS A 104 9.37 8.94 -8.94
CA CYS A 104 10.68 8.96 -9.58
C CYS A 104 11.45 7.68 -9.22
N SER A 105 11.95 7.02 -10.25
CA SER A 105 12.80 5.83 -10.14
C SER A 105 14.10 6.04 -10.90
N ALA A 106 15.23 5.75 -10.27
CA ALA A 106 16.54 5.71 -10.90
C ALA A 106 17.25 4.41 -10.53
N ILE A 107 18.12 3.90 -11.39
CA ILE A 107 19.00 2.77 -11.03
C ILE A 107 20.06 3.30 -10.06
N CYS A 108 20.31 2.56 -8.97
CA CYS A 108 21.33 2.89 -7.98
C CYS A 108 22.75 2.74 -8.54
#